data_AF-A0A8D8AWN7-F1
#
_entry.id   AF-A0A8D8AWN7-F1
#
_cell.length_a   1.000
_cell.length_b   1.000
_cell.length_c   1.000
_cell.angle_alpha   90.00
_cell.angle_beta   90.00
_cell.angle_gamma   90.00
#
_symmetry.space_group_name_H-M   'P 1'
#
loop_
_entity.id
_entity.type
_entity.pdbx_description
1 polymer ?
#
loop_
_entity_poly.entity_id
_entity_poly.type
_entity_poly.pdbx_seq_one_letter_code
_entity_poly.pdbx_strand_id
1 'polypeptide(L)'
;MYSEIISVRTGEVLRIPERLSCGRQPGEHPSENNMNKKPSVTLPSQAVTLDQVRTTLKKQILDLQRPEIDLVLLYLRKLAESMKSPPLDTDWESFGSLIGKARESISPLNLVSVVDRPTEVPMLTGNATEKDDNWMLILLAALYRLSPVLNEGYRKSLFRTLGSKLREAGLANTRLLETFYGATRGVWNDSEFVKLVAILDMYFVRFPDHQLSGARIGTGESRYKECTALKSLLDFSEQIGKSIADIGEWLWISVLHDEFKVITKPGQELDNPFSYTPYLKDLRLVGRSAYSAANNPNMHLFIHAIGSALGVQRSKNAMINRNSEACPDTIENASVFAYVLILAKEKSGDGDMSSQDWLRVWKEGGSKMNEAFSKVYKIWANMEQMRPGTVGELVRSKAIAKLNLLNF
;
A
#
# COMPACT_ATOMS: atom_id res chain seq x y z
N MET A 1 -1.85 -38.29 -7.25
CA MET A 1 -2.75 -38.95 -8.22
C MET A 1 -2.43 -38.35 -9.59
N TYR A 2 -2.30 -39.17 -10.63
CA TYR A 2 -1.85 -38.75 -11.96
C TYR A 2 -2.97 -39.02 -12.96
N SER A 3 -3.22 -38.06 -13.83
CA SER A 3 -4.05 -38.23 -15.01
C SER A 3 -3.19 -38.72 -16.17
N GLU A 4 -3.71 -39.67 -16.94
CA GLU A 4 -3.08 -40.10 -18.19
C GLU A 4 -3.74 -39.35 -19.36
N ILE A 5 -2.95 -38.72 -20.21
CA ILE A 5 -3.39 -38.18 -21.49
C ILE A 5 -2.64 -38.90 -22.62
N ILE A 6 -3.32 -39.19 -23.72
CA ILE A 6 -2.71 -39.84 -24.89
C ILE A 6 -2.39 -38.77 -25.92
N SER A 7 -1.12 -38.67 -26.32
CA SER A 7 -0.68 -37.82 -27.41
C SER A 7 -1.32 -38.28 -28.72
N VAL A 8 -2.21 -37.46 -29.28
CA VAL A 8 -2.90 -37.76 -30.55
C VAL A 8 -1.92 -37.94 -31.71
N ARG A 9 -0.74 -37.29 -31.65
CA ARG A 9 0.27 -37.34 -32.71
C ARG A 9 1.17 -38.57 -32.65
N THR A 10 1.51 -39.04 -31.45
CA THR A 10 2.52 -40.09 -31.25
C THR A 10 1.96 -41.37 -30.63
N GLY A 11 0.72 -41.35 -30.14
CA GLY A 11 0.11 -42.45 -29.37
C GLY A 11 0.70 -42.63 -27.96
N GLU A 12 1.66 -41.79 -27.57
CA GLU A 12 2.34 -41.88 -26.29
C GLU A 12 1.42 -41.48 -25.13
N VAL A 13 1.44 -42.28 -24.05
CA VAL A 13 0.72 -41.98 -22.81
C VAL A 13 1.57 -41.05 -21.95
N LEU A 14 1.15 -39.80 -21.81
CA LEU A 14 1.76 -38.84 -20.91
C LEU A 14 1.05 -38.88 -19.56
N ARG A 15 1.82 -39.09 -18.48
CA ARG A 15 1.32 -39.05 -17.11
C ARG A 15 1.55 -37.67 -16.52
N ILE A 16 0.46 -36.96 -16.24
CA ILE A 16 0.50 -35.61 -15.69
C ILE A 16 -0.02 -35.66 -14.25
N PRO A 17 0.64 -35.03 -13.28
CA PRO A 17 0.08 -34.87 -11.94
C PRO A 17 -1.31 -34.22 -12.03
N GLU A 18 -2.31 -34.74 -11.31
CA GLU A 18 -3.67 -34.14 -11.30
C GLU A 18 -3.68 -32.68 -10.85
N ARG A 19 -2.65 -32.27 -10.11
CA ARG A 19 -2.42 -30.89 -9.73
C ARG A 19 -0.97 -30.53 -10.00
N LEU A 20 -0.76 -29.57 -10.89
CA LEU A 20 0.51 -28.88 -11.02
C LEU A 20 0.56 -27.78 -9.95
N SER A 21 1.42 -27.91 -8.94
CA SER A 21 1.63 -26.85 -7.96
C SER A 21 2.82 -25.99 -8.35
N CYS A 22 2.56 -24.81 -8.92
CA CYS A 22 3.48 -23.69 -8.72
C CYS A 22 3.03 -22.99 -7.43
N GLY A 23 3.94 -22.80 -6.46
CA GLY A 23 3.62 -22.41 -5.08
C GLY A 23 3.06 -20.99 -4.90
N ARG A 24 1.90 -20.67 -5.48
CA ARG A 24 1.22 -19.39 -5.23
C ARG A 24 0.55 -19.46 -3.86
N GLN A 25 1.27 -18.99 -2.84
CA GLN A 25 0.71 -18.87 -1.50
C GLN A 25 -0.39 -17.79 -1.46
N PRO A 26 -1.56 -18.08 -0.84
CA PRO A 26 -2.64 -17.12 -0.74
C PRO A 26 -2.23 -15.88 0.06
N GLY A 27 -2.96 -14.80 -0.12
CA GLY A 27 -2.83 -13.64 0.77
C GLY A 27 -3.42 -13.95 2.13
N GLU A 28 -2.80 -13.38 3.16
CA GLU A 28 -3.22 -13.48 4.55
C GLU A 28 -3.98 -12.22 4.95
N HIS A 29 -4.96 -12.42 5.83
CA HIS A 29 -5.78 -11.35 6.39
C HIS A 29 -5.33 -11.03 7.83
N PRO A 30 -5.36 -9.75 8.26
CA PRO A 30 -4.88 -9.37 9.58
C PRO A 30 -5.61 -10.08 10.72
N SER A 31 -6.91 -10.38 10.58
CA SER A 31 -7.67 -11.09 11.62
C SER A 31 -7.23 -12.55 11.83
N GLU A 32 -6.51 -13.17 10.90
CA GLU A 32 -6.21 -14.61 10.98
C GLU A 32 -5.16 -14.92 12.05
N ASN A 33 -4.24 -13.99 12.29
CA ASN A 33 -3.08 -14.19 13.16
C ASN A 33 -3.02 -13.24 14.36
N ASN A 34 -3.94 -12.26 14.46
CA ASN A 34 -3.79 -11.13 15.40
C ASN A 34 -5.01 -10.86 16.28
N MET A 35 -5.98 -11.78 16.35
CA MET A 35 -7.11 -11.65 17.27
C MET A 35 -6.65 -11.61 18.73
N ASN A 36 -7.21 -10.67 19.48
CA ASN A 36 -7.01 -10.44 20.91
C ASN A 36 -5.54 -10.23 21.32
N LYS A 37 -4.66 -9.83 20.39
CA LYS A 37 -3.22 -9.71 20.63
C LYS A 37 -2.64 -8.44 20.04
N LYS A 38 -1.92 -7.66 20.86
CA LYS A 38 -1.12 -6.54 20.37
C LYS A 38 0.09 -7.06 19.59
N PRO A 39 0.49 -6.40 18.49
CA PRO A 39 1.73 -6.71 17.79
C PRO A 39 2.93 -6.54 18.73
N SER A 40 3.98 -7.33 18.54
CA SER A 40 5.16 -7.31 19.42
C SER A 40 6.35 -6.59 18.78
N VAL A 41 7.04 -5.78 19.59
CA VAL A 41 8.31 -5.15 19.23
C VAL A 41 9.41 -5.57 20.21
N THR A 42 10.59 -5.87 19.69
CA THR A 42 11.77 -6.19 20.52
C THR A 42 12.71 -5.00 20.51
N LEU A 43 12.77 -4.27 21.62
CA LEU A 43 13.49 -2.99 21.68
C LEU A 43 14.71 -3.08 22.61
N PRO A 44 15.83 -2.41 22.25
CA PRO A 44 16.97 -2.31 23.14
C PRO A 44 16.55 -1.67 24.47
N SER A 45 17.09 -2.20 25.56
CA SER A 45 16.87 -1.73 26.92
C SER A 45 18.22 -1.44 27.57
N GLN A 46 18.40 -0.19 27.97
CA GLN A 46 19.58 0.32 28.64
C GLN A 46 19.13 1.42 29.61
N ALA A 47 19.76 1.48 30.79
CA ALA A 47 19.49 2.50 31.80
C ALA A 47 20.10 3.85 31.40
N VAL A 48 19.48 4.53 30.44
CA VAL A 48 19.88 5.86 29.94
C VAL A 48 18.67 6.78 29.81
N THR A 49 18.94 8.08 29.91
CA THR A 49 17.94 9.14 29.72
C THR A 49 17.74 9.44 28.24
N LEU A 50 16.57 9.98 27.88
CA LEU A 50 16.31 10.46 26.51
C LEU A 50 17.35 11.49 26.08
N ASP A 51 17.79 12.38 26.99
CA ASP A 51 18.79 13.42 26.70
C ASP A 51 20.14 12.86 26.27
N GLN A 52 20.62 11.80 26.94
CA GLN A 52 21.88 11.13 26.58
C GLN A 52 21.79 10.48 25.20
N VAL A 53 20.69 9.79 24.92
CA VAL A 53 20.49 9.10 23.64
C VAL A 53 20.31 10.11 22.51
N ARG A 54 19.52 11.18 22.74
CA ARG A 54 19.32 12.30 21.80
C ARG A 54 20.66 12.96 21.46
N THR A 55 21.47 13.25 22.46
CA THR A 55 22.80 13.85 22.29
C THR A 55 23.71 12.99 21.43
N THR A 56 23.74 11.69 21.73
CA THR A 56 24.55 10.71 20.98
C THR A 56 24.11 10.61 19.52
N LEU A 57 22.81 10.43 19.29
CA LEU A 57 22.27 10.27 17.94
C LEU A 57 22.40 11.55 17.11
N LYS A 58 22.11 12.72 17.70
CA LYS A 58 22.31 14.02 17.04
C LYS A 58 23.76 14.19 16.58
N LYS A 59 24.72 13.90 17.47
CA LYS A 59 26.14 14.03 17.15
C LYS A 59 26.53 13.11 15.99
N GLN A 60 26.16 11.83 16.03
CA GLN A 60 26.44 10.90 14.93
C GLN A 60 25.81 11.34 13.60
N ILE A 61 24.57 11.84 13.63
CA ILE A 61 23.88 12.36 12.44
C ILE A 61 24.64 13.56 11.84
N LEU A 62 25.02 14.53 12.67
CA LEU A 62 25.71 15.74 12.21
C LEU A 62 27.15 15.47 11.74
N ASP A 63 27.83 14.52 12.37
CA ASP A 63 29.15 14.05 11.98
C ASP A 63 29.13 13.09 10.78
N LEU A 64 27.95 12.84 10.19
CA LEU A 64 27.72 11.92 9.07
C LEU A 64 28.18 10.48 9.35
N GLN A 65 28.23 10.10 10.63
CA GLN A 65 28.50 8.74 11.05
C GLN A 65 27.25 7.89 10.88
N ARG A 66 27.40 6.67 10.38
CA ARG A 66 26.30 5.71 10.31
C ARG A 66 25.94 5.27 11.73
N PRO A 67 24.75 5.61 12.26
CA PRO A 67 24.37 5.18 13.58
C PRO A 67 24.08 3.67 13.58
N GLU A 68 24.43 3.02 14.68
CA GLU A 68 23.98 1.67 14.96
C GLU A 68 22.45 1.65 15.10
N ILE A 69 21.81 0.59 14.61
CA ILE A 69 20.35 0.48 14.65
C ILE A 69 19.84 0.51 16.10
N ASP A 70 20.60 -0.06 17.04
CA ASP A 70 20.23 -0.10 18.45
C ASP A 70 20.19 1.29 19.09
N LEU A 71 21.07 2.22 18.68
CA LEU A 71 20.99 3.62 19.10
C LEU A 71 19.70 4.28 18.58
N VAL A 72 19.34 4.04 17.32
CA VAL A 72 18.13 4.59 16.70
C VAL A 72 16.88 4.03 17.38
N LEU A 73 16.81 2.72 17.61
CA LEU A 73 15.68 2.07 18.29
C LEU A 73 15.55 2.56 19.73
N LEU A 74 16.67 2.72 20.45
CA LEU A 74 16.69 3.23 21.82
C LEU A 74 16.19 4.68 21.88
N TYR A 75 16.60 5.53 20.92
CA TYR A 75 16.10 6.90 20.79
C TYR A 75 14.59 6.91 20.58
N LEU A 76 14.09 6.17 19.58
CA LEU A 76 12.67 6.12 19.24
C LEU A 76 11.84 5.56 20.40
N ARG A 77 12.34 4.54 21.11
CA ARG A 77 11.73 4.02 22.33
C ARG A 77 11.59 5.11 23.38
N LYS A 78 12.68 5.77 23.76
CA LYS A 78 12.69 6.81 24.81
C LYS A 78 11.83 8.01 24.43
N LEU A 79 11.85 8.39 23.15
CA LEU A 79 10.98 9.44 22.64
C LEU A 79 9.51 9.02 22.74
N ALA A 80 9.15 7.82 22.31
CA ALA A 80 7.79 7.31 22.42
C ALA A 80 7.32 7.16 23.88
N GLU A 81 8.18 6.78 24.82
CA GLU A 81 7.88 6.75 26.26
C GLU A 81 7.51 8.14 26.80
N SER A 82 8.17 9.19 26.30
CA SER A 82 7.94 10.58 26.72
C SER A 82 6.65 11.20 26.16
N MET A 83 6.12 10.67 25.05
CA MET A 83 4.89 11.19 24.45
C MET A 83 3.66 10.83 25.28
N LYS A 84 2.71 11.76 25.37
CA LYS A 84 1.41 11.56 26.00
C LYS A 84 0.31 12.14 25.14
N SER A 85 -0.73 11.34 24.91
CA SER A 85 -1.94 11.83 24.25
C SER A 85 -2.79 12.66 25.21
N PRO A 86 -3.67 13.52 24.68
CA PRO A 86 -4.89 13.88 25.39
C PRO A 86 -5.65 12.62 25.88
N PRO A 87 -6.45 12.73 26.94
CA PRO A 87 -7.32 11.63 27.37
C PRO A 87 -8.20 11.15 26.21
N LEU A 88 -8.34 9.84 26.05
CA LEU A 88 -9.18 9.25 25.02
C LEU A 88 -10.68 9.55 25.26
N ASP A 89 -11.43 9.88 24.21
CA ASP A 89 -12.89 10.07 24.34
C ASP A 89 -13.64 8.75 24.51
N THR A 90 -13.17 7.71 23.83
CA THR A 90 -13.73 6.35 23.82
C THR A 90 -12.61 5.33 23.99
N ASP A 91 -12.97 4.10 24.35
CA ASP A 91 -12.05 2.98 24.30
C ASP A 91 -11.45 2.88 22.89
N TRP A 92 -10.14 2.66 22.83
CA TRP A 92 -9.44 2.38 21.59
C TRP A 92 -9.11 0.89 21.55
N GLU A 93 -9.74 0.17 20.63
CA GLU A 93 -9.57 -1.26 20.43
C GLU A 93 -9.29 -1.56 18.95
N SER A 94 -8.55 -2.64 18.69
CA SER A 94 -8.40 -3.24 17.37
C SER A 94 -8.21 -4.75 17.50
N PHE A 95 -8.97 -5.51 16.71
CA PHE A 95 -9.01 -6.97 16.69
C PHE A 95 -9.26 -7.60 18.06
N GLY A 96 -10.12 -7.03 18.90
CA GLY A 96 -10.32 -7.54 20.27
C GLY A 96 -9.25 -7.12 21.27
N SER A 97 -8.21 -6.39 20.83
CA SER A 97 -7.10 -5.95 21.66
C SER A 97 -7.31 -4.51 22.14
N LEU A 98 -7.50 -4.34 23.44
CA LEU A 98 -7.62 -3.02 24.07
C LEU A 98 -6.28 -2.27 24.05
N ILE A 99 -6.22 -1.18 23.32
CA ILE A 99 -5.06 -0.28 23.22
C ILE A 99 -5.03 0.66 24.43
N GLY A 100 -6.16 1.30 24.74
CA GLY A 100 -6.34 2.17 25.90
C GLY A 100 -7.82 2.43 26.18
N LYS A 101 -8.16 2.72 27.45
CA LYS A 101 -9.54 3.00 27.85
C LYS A 101 -9.90 4.47 27.67
N ALA A 102 -11.19 4.75 27.55
CA ALA A 102 -11.72 6.10 27.64
C ALA A 102 -11.17 6.80 28.90
N ARG A 103 -10.81 8.07 28.73
CA ARG A 103 -10.20 8.97 29.72
C ARG A 103 -8.76 8.65 30.12
N GLU A 104 -8.14 7.63 29.54
CA GLU A 104 -6.71 7.38 29.73
C GLU A 104 -5.88 8.16 28.70
N SER A 105 -4.71 8.65 29.12
CA SER A 105 -3.67 9.15 28.22
C SER A 105 -2.73 8.01 27.86
N ILE A 106 -2.46 7.82 26.58
CA ILE A 106 -1.59 6.77 26.07
C ILE A 106 -0.37 7.35 25.35
N SER A 107 0.65 6.52 25.15
CA SER A 107 1.80 6.78 24.31
C SER A 107 1.83 5.83 23.11
N PRO A 108 2.69 6.07 22.10
CA PRO A 108 2.82 5.14 20.97
C PRO A 108 3.15 3.70 21.40
N LEU A 109 3.87 3.50 22.51
CA LEU A 109 4.21 2.15 22.98
C LEU A 109 3.02 1.37 23.53
N ASN A 110 1.90 2.03 23.89
CA ASN A 110 0.67 1.33 24.25
C ASN A 110 0.04 0.56 23.07
N LEU A 111 0.46 0.84 21.83
CA LEU A 111 0.01 0.16 20.61
C LEU A 111 0.63 -1.23 20.42
N VAL A 112 1.65 -1.60 21.19
CA VAL A 112 2.42 -2.83 21.00
C VAL A 112 2.78 -3.48 22.33
N SER A 113 3.11 -4.77 22.28
CA SER A 113 3.78 -5.48 23.39
C SER A 113 5.28 -5.29 23.24
N VAL A 114 5.91 -4.59 24.18
CA VAL A 114 7.36 -4.36 24.18
C VAL A 114 8.07 -5.53 24.86
N VAL A 115 9.02 -6.12 24.15
CA VAL A 115 9.96 -7.13 24.65
C VAL A 115 11.32 -6.47 24.80
N ASP A 116 11.85 -6.47 26.03
CA ASP A 116 13.15 -5.88 26.31
C ASP A 116 14.28 -6.78 25.82
N ARG A 117 15.21 -6.18 25.07
CA ARG A 117 16.50 -6.77 24.72
C ARG A 117 17.60 -5.96 25.42
N PRO A 118 18.25 -6.48 26.47
CA PRO A 118 19.39 -5.80 27.08
C PRO A 118 20.46 -5.48 26.03
N THR A 119 20.94 -4.24 26.01
CA THR A 119 21.93 -3.78 25.03
C THR A 119 22.80 -2.69 25.64
N GLU A 120 24.05 -2.62 25.21
CA GLU A 120 24.97 -1.55 25.59
C GLU A 120 25.34 -0.72 24.36
N VAL A 121 24.80 0.49 24.30
CA VAL A 121 25.18 1.50 23.32
C VAL A 121 26.07 2.54 24.02
N PRO A 122 27.25 2.88 23.47
CA PRO A 122 28.09 3.94 24.01
C PRO A 122 27.42 5.32 23.88
N MET A 123 27.32 6.05 24.99
CA MET A 123 26.77 7.42 25.00
C MET A 123 27.87 8.44 24.77
N LEU A 124 27.60 9.43 23.91
CA LEU A 124 28.47 10.56 23.64
C LEU A 124 27.98 11.81 24.35
N THR A 125 28.91 12.70 24.69
CA THR A 125 28.61 14.05 25.19
C THR A 125 28.43 15.05 24.05
N GLY A 126 27.61 16.07 24.27
CA GLY A 126 27.30 17.09 23.27
C GLY A 126 26.09 17.94 23.65
N ASN A 127 25.65 18.79 22.71
CA ASN A 127 24.57 19.76 22.90
C ASN A 127 23.33 19.35 22.08
N ALA A 128 22.41 18.60 22.70
CA ALA A 128 21.08 18.35 22.15
C ALA A 128 20.00 18.85 23.11
N THR A 129 18.87 19.26 22.55
CA THR A 129 17.70 19.78 23.27
C THR A 129 16.44 19.11 22.75
N GLU A 130 15.34 19.16 23.49
CA GLU A 130 14.04 18.61 23.06
C GLU A 130 13.56 19.18 21.72
N LYS A 131 13.95 20.42 21.36
CA LYS A 131 13.64 21.02 20.06
C LYS A 131 14.25 20.25 18.88
N ASP A 132 15.30 19.47 19.13
CA ASP A 132 15.93 18.65 18.11
C ASP A 132 15.08 17.42 17.74
N ASP A 133 14.18 16.97 18.63
CA ASP A 133 13.40 15.74 18.42
C ASP A 133 12.54 15.81 17.17
N ASN A 134 12.02 16.99 16.84
CA ASN A 134 11.16 17.20 15.67
C ASN A 134 11.91 16.93 14.36
N TRP A 135 13.05 17.59 14.12
CA TRP A 135 13.79 17.37 12.89
C TRP A 135 14.46 15.99 12.87
N MET A 136 14.91 15.47 14.02
CA MET A 136 15.49 14.12 14.10
C MET A 136 14.46 13.06 13.74
N LEU A 137 13.23 13.16 14.25
CA LEU A 137 12.16 12.23 13.94
C LEU A 137 11.74 12.34 12.46
N ILE A 138 11.59 13.55 11.93
CA ILE A 138 11.31 13.78 10.50
C ILE A 138 12.41 13.18 9.62
N LEU A 139 13.68 13.30 10.02
CA LEU A 139 14.81 12.73 9.29
C LEU A 139 14.72 11.20 9.25
N LEU A 140 14.51 10.54 10.39
CA LEU A 140 14.38 9.08 10.44
C LEU A 140 13.17 8.60 9.63
N ALA A 141 12.03 9.29 9.73
CA ALA A 141 10.84 8.99 8.94
C ALA A 141 11.06 9.21 7.43
N ALA A 142 11.81 10.25 7.06
CA ALA A 142 12.22 10.51 5.68
C ALA A 142 13.07 9.38 5.10
N LEU A 143 14.01 8.84 5.90
CA LEU A 143 14.88 7.74 5.50
C LEU A 143 14.10 6.44 5.29
N TYR A 144 13.12 6.15 6.15
CA TYR A 144 12.15 5.07 5.94
C TYR A 144 11.43 5.22 4.59
N ARG A 145 10.87 6.41 4.31
CA ARG A 145 10.12 6.70 3.07
C ARG A 145 10.97 6.63 1.80
N LEU A 146 12.25 7.01 1.89
CA LEU A 146 13.17 7.01 0.76
C LEU A 146 13.70 5.60 0.43
N SER A 147 13.81 4.72 1.43
CA SER A 147 14.39 3.37 1.29
C SER A 147 13.80 2.54 0.13
N PRO A 148 12.46 2.45 -0.06
CA PRO A 148 11.89 1.66 -1.16
C PRO A 148 11.90 2.38 -2.53
N VAL A 149 12.34 3.63 -2.63
CA VAL A 149 12.21 4.42 -3.86
C VAL A 149 13.32 4.08 -4.86
N LEU A 150 12.94 3.41 -5.94
CA LEU A 150 13.86 3.03 -7.03
C LEU A 150 14.00 4.10 -8.12
N ASN A 151 12.93 4.85 -8.40
CA ASN A 151 12.94 5.85 -9.48
C ASN A 151 13.74 7.10 -9.07
N GLU A 152 14.85 7.38 -9.77
CA GLU A 152 15.75 8.47 -9.41
C GLU A 152 15.13 9.87 -9.54
N GLY A 153 14.31 10.09 -10.56
CA GLY A 153 13.62 11.38 -10.77
C GLY A 153 12.64 11.68 -9.64
N TYR A 154 11.82 10.69 -9.27
CA TYR A 154 10.92 10.77 -8.12
C TYR A 154 11.69 10.97 -6.82
N ARG A 155 12.78 10.21 -6.61
CA ARG A 155 13.65 10.35 -5.43
C ARG A 155 14.20 11.77 -5.29
N LYS A 156 14.66 12.41 -6.37
CA LYS A 156 15.12 13.81 -6.35
C LYS A 156 14.01 14.78 -5.93
N SER A 157 12.80 14.62 -6.45
CA SER A 157 11.65 15.44 -6.03
C SER A 157 11.31 15.25 -4.55
N LEU A 158 11.41 14.01 -4.08
CA LEU A 158 11.14 13.65 -2.70
C LEU A 158 12.20 14.22 -1.74
N PHE A 159 13.49 14.17 -2.09
CA PHE A 159 14.56 14.84 -1.33
C PHE A 159 14.29 16.34 -1.16
N ARG A 160 13.87 17.04 -2.21
CA ARG A 160 13.53 18.47 -2.13
C ARG A 160 12.38 18.72 -1.16
N THR A 161 11.33 17.89 -1.23
CA THR A 161 10.14 18.03 -0.37
C THR A 161 10.46 17.77 1.10
N LEU A 162 11.18 16.67 1.38
CA LEU A 162 11.59 16.28 2.73
C LEU A 162 12.61 17.27 3.30
N GLY A 163 13.53 17.77 2.47
CA GLY A 163 14.48 18.81 2.83
C GLY A 163 13.80 20.11 3.28
N SER A 164 12.72 20.54 2.62
CA SER A 164 11.93 21.70 3.05
C SER A 164 11.36 21.49 4.45
N LYS A 165 10.78 20.32 4.72
CA LYS A 165 10.22 20.01 6.05
C LYS A 165 11.26 19.91 7.14
N LEU A 166 12.44 19.37 6.83
CA LEU A 166 13.56 19.37 7.79
C LEU A 166 14.01 20.79 8.14
N ARG A 167 14.03 21.70 7.18
CA ARG A 167 14.34 23.13 7.42
C ARG A 167 13.32 23.78 8.34
N GLU A 168 12.04 23.59 8.04
CA GLU A 168 10.92 24.08 8.86
C GLU A 168 10.99 23.53 10.30
N ALA A 169 11.46 22.29 10.46
CA ALA A 169 11.64 21.64 11.76
C ALA A 169 12.93 22.05 12.50
N GLY A 170 13.78 22.91 11.92
CA GLY A 170 14.97 23.47 12.56
C GLY A 170 16.33 22.91 12.11
N LEU A 171 16.38 22.00 11.12
CA LEU A 171 17.65 21.53 10.57
C LEU A 171 18.22 22.54 9.56
N ALA A 172 19.29 23.24 9.95
CA ALA A 172 19.91 24.30 9.13
C ALA A 172 20.47 23.77 7.79
N ASN A 173 21.23 22.67 7.82
CA ASN A 173 21.83 22.07 6.62
C ASN A 173 20.99 20.89 6.11
N THR A 174 20.02 21.17 5.23
CA THR A 174 19.16 20.12 4.66
C THR A 174 19.85 19.21 3.65
N ARG A 175 21.04 19.58 3.15
CA ARG A 175 21.84 18.68 2.28
C ARG A 175 22.31 17.43 3.03
N LEU A 176 22.32 17.50 4.36
CA LEU A 176 22.58 16.37 5.24
C LEU A 176 21.70 15.15 4.89
N LEU A 177 20.44 15.35 4.51
CA LEU A 177 19.53 14.25 4.19
C LEU A 177 20.07 13.35 3.06
N GLU A 178 20.56 13.93 1.98
CA GLU A 178 21.06 13.17 0.82
C GLU A 178 22.36 12.45 1.16
N THR A 179 23.31 13.14 1.81
CA THR A 179 24.59 12.57 2.24
C THR A 179 24.38 11.45 3.26
N PHE A 180 23.53 11.69 4.25
CA PHE A 180 23.24 10.72 5.32
C PHE A 180 22.48 9.50 4.78
N TYR A 181 21.51 9.70 3.87
CA TYR A 181 20.87 8.60 3.16
C TYR A 181 21.88 7.73 2.41
N GLY A 182 22.85 8.35 1.73
CA GLY A 182 23.95 7.62 1.07
C GLY A 182 24.77 6.77 2.03
N ALA A 183 25.13 7.32 3.20
CA ALA A 183 25.95 6.65 4.21
C ALA A 183 25.22 5.53 4.98
N THR A 184 23.89 5.54 5.00
CA THR A 184 23.06 4.67 5.87
C THR A 184 22.18 3.69 5.10
N ARG A 185 22.47 3.48 3.81
CA ARG A 185 21.65 2.63 2.94
C ARG A 185 21.47 1.22 3.54
N GLY A 186 20.21 0.75 3.56
CA GLY A 186 19.85 -0.59 4.04
C GLY A 186 19.55 -0.71 5.54
N VAL A 187 19.94 0.28 6.37
CA VAL A 187 19.61 0.30 7.81
C VAL A 187 18.10 0.42 8.03
N TRP A 188 17.43 1.20 7.18
CA TRP A 188 16.04 1.61 7.35
C TRP A 188 15.00 0.53 7.00
N ASN A 189 15.44 -0.70 6.72
CA ASN A 189 14.59 -1.86 6.47
C ASN A 189 14.54 -2.81 7.69
N ASP A 190 15.21 -2.47 8.80
CA ASP A 190 15.15 -3.24 10.03
C ASP A 190 13.71 -3.44 10.51
N SER A 191 13.40 -4.66 10.97
CA SER A 191 12.03 -5.05 11.32
C SER A 191 11.47 -4.22 12.48
N GLU A 192 12.28 -3.98 13.51
CA GLU A 192 11.82 -3.29 14.71
C GLU A 192 11.70 -1.79 14.47
N PHE A 193 12.60 -1.21 13.67
CA PHE A 193 12.50 0.17 13.22
C PHE A 193 11.22 0.41 12.42
N VAL A 194 10.92 -0.48 11.47
CA VAL A 194 9.71 -0.38 10.64
C VAL A 194 8.43 -0.49 11.47
N LYS A 195 8.40 -1.36 12.50
CA LYS A 195 7.28 -1.43 13.45
C LYS A 195 7.14 -0.14 14.26
N LEU A 196 8.24 0.46 14.72
CA LEU A 196 8.21 1.75 15.42
C LEU A 196 7.67 2.88 14.53
N VAL A 197 8.06 2.91 13.24
CA VAL A 197 7.51 3.85 12.26
C VAL A 197 5.99 3.68 12.12
N ALA A 198 5.51 2.43 12.04
CA ALA A 198 4.09 2.14 11.93
C ALA A 198 3.27 2.61 13.15
N ILE A 199 3.73 2.33 14.37
CA ILE A 199 3.01 2.77 15.58
C ILE A 199 3.07 4.29 15.76
N LEU A 200 4.15 4.95 15.33
CA LEU A 200 4.23 6.41 15.35
C LEU A 200 3.24 7.02 14.37
N ASP A 201 3.13 6.50 13.15
CA ASP A 201 2.11 6.96 12.21
C ASP A 201 0.69 6.72 12.74
N MET A 202 0.42 5.52 13.26
CA MET A 202 -0.87 5.16 13.84
C MET A 202 -1.26 6.10 14.99
N TYR A 203 -0.31 6.42 15.86
CA TYR A 203 -0.49 7.39 16.93
C TYR A 203 -0.80 8.79 16.39
N PHE A 204 -0.01 9.30 15.44
CA PHE A 204 -0.24 10.64 14.86
C PHE A 204 -1.47 10.73 13.95
N VAL A 205 -1.98 9.61 13.43
CA VAL A 205 -3.29 9.57 12.75
C VAL A 205 -4.43 9.80 13.75
N ARG A 206 -4.33 9.23 14.96
CA ARG A 206 -5.31 9.46 16.02
C ARG A 206 -5.16 10.83 16.67
N PHE A 207 -3.92 11.32 16.78
CA PHE A 207 -3.59 12.61 17.41
C PHE A 207 -2.86 13.54 16.41
N PRO A 208 -3.57 14.10 15.42
CA PRO A 208 -2.96 14.91 14.36
C PRO A 208 -2.32 16.20 14.88
N ASP A 209 -2.82 16.74 16.00
CA ASP A 209 -2.33 18.00 16.59
C ASP A 209 -1.10 17.82 17.52
N HIS A 210 -0.58 16.59 17.65
CA HIS A 210 0.63 16.35 18.44
C HIS A 210 1.83 17.10 17.83
N GLN A 211 2.67 17.73 18.65
CA GLN A 211 3.78 18.60 18.19
C GLN A 211 4.77 17.92 17.21
N LEU A 212 4.90 16.59 17.30
CA LEU A 212 5.77 15.77 16.45
C LEU A 212 5.06 15.14 15.23
N SER A 213 3.78 15.44 15.01
CA SER A 213 2.97 14.85 13.93
C SER A 213 3.49 15.20 12.52
N GLY A 214 4.34 16.23 12.40
CA GLY A 214 5.06 16.56 11.17
C GLY A 214 5.89 15.40 10.61
N ALA A 215 6.31 14.45 11.45
CA ALA A 215 6.98 13.21 11.05
C ALA A 215 6.15 12.34 10.07
N ARG A 216 4.83 12.53 10.02
CA ARG A 216 3.93 11.82 9.09
C ARG A 216 4.27 12.02 7.62
N ILE A 217 5.03 13.05 7.26
CA ILE A 217 5.55 13.19 5.90
C ILE A 217 6.41 11.98 5.49
N GLY A 218 7.05 11.31 6.45
CA GLY A 218 7.79 10.07 6.22
C GLY A 218 6.99 8.84 6.64
N THR A 219 6.43 8.84 7.86
CA THR A 219 5.79 7.64 8.44
C THR A 219 4.48 7.26 7.74
N GLY A 220 3.81 8.20 7.08
CA GLY A 220 2.55 7.97 6.39
C GLY A 220 2.60 6.93 5.26
N GLU A 221 3.80 6.64 4.71
CA GLU A 221 3.99 5.57 3.72
C GLU A 221 3.90 4.16 4.32
N SER A 222 3.93 4.04 5.66
CA SER A 222 3.65 2.78 6.36
C SER A 222 2.17 2.39 6.24
N ARG A 223 1.30 3.40 6.17
CA ARG A 223 -0.14 3.22 6.12
C ARG A 223 -0.60 2.70 4.76
N TYR A 224 -1.39 1.63 4.79
CA TYR A 224 -1.84 0.82 3.65
C TYR A 224 -0.71 0.31 2.76
N LYS A 225 0.48 0.11 3.34
CA LYS A 225 1.61 -0.48 2.61
C LYS A 225 1.30 -1.92 2.19
N GLU A 226 1.66 -2.25 0.96
CA GLU A 226 1.26 -3.50 0.28
C GLU A 226 -0.27 -3.73 0.20
N CYS A 227 -1.08 -2.67 0.25
CA CYS A 227 -2.55 -2.74 0.07
C CYS A 227 -3.01 -2.10 -1.25
N THR A 228 -2.19 -2.20 -2.30
CA THR A 228 -2.41 -1.48 -3.57
C THR A 228 -3.75 -1.80 -4.23
N ALA A 229 -4.24 -3.04 -4.16
CA ALA A 229 -5.51 -3.40 -4.78
C ALA A 229 -6.70 -2.80 -4.02
N LEU A 230 -6.70 -2.91 -2.68
CA LEU A 230 -7.69 -2.25 -1.83
C LEU A 230 -7.71 -0.73 -2.03
N LYS A 231 -6.53 -0.09 -2.03
CA LYS A 231 -6.43 1.35 -2.27
C LYS A 231 -6.94 1.74 -3.65
N SER A 232 -6.63 0.94 -4.67
CA SER A 232 -7.13 1.20 -6.03
C SER A 232 -8.66 1.09 -6.10
N LEU A 233 -9.25 0.13 -5.38
CA LEU A 233 -10.71 -0.04 -5.31
C LEU A 233 -11.39 1.13 -4.61
N LEU A 234 -10.84 1.58 -3.47
CA LEU A 234 -11.33 2.75 -2.74
C LEU A 234 -11.23 4.04 -3.57
N ASP A 235 -10.05 4.32 -4.11
CA ASP A 235 -9.81 5.50 -4.96
C ASP A 235 -10.75 5.50 -6.18
N PHE A 236 -11.00 4.32 -6.76
CA PHE A 236 -11.90 4.16 -7.91
C PHE A 236 -13.37 4.38 -7.53
N SER A 237 -13.81 3.82 -6.40
CA SER A 237 -15.15 4.02 -5.84
C SER A 237 -15.46 5.50 -5.62
N GLU A 238 -14.56 6.24 -4.97
CA GLU A 238 -14.66 7.69 -4.80
C GLU A 238 -14.70 8.41 -6.14
N GLN A 239 -13.83 8.02 -7.07
CA GLN A 239 -13.71 8.69 -8.36
C GLN A 239 -14.98 8.60 -9.21
N ILE A 240 -15.66 7.45 -9.21
CA ILE A 240 -16.86 7.23 -10.03
C ILE A 240 -18.16 7.52 -9.27
N GLY A 241 -18.07 7.86 -7.98
CA GLY A 241 -19.22 8.14 -7.13
C GLY A 241 -20.15 6.94 -6.94
N LYS A 242 -19.60 5.71 -6.91
CA LYS A 242 -20.35 4.47 -6.69
C LYS A 242 -19.81 3.75 -5.47
N SER A 243 -20.66 3.06 -4.73
CA SER A 243 -20.22 2.25 -3.59
C SER A 243 -19.39 1.04 -4.06
N ILE A 244 -18.59 0.48 -3.15
CA ILE A 244 -17.86 -0.78 -3.43
C ILE A 244 -18.83 -1.91 -3.78
N ALA A 245 -20.02 -1.94 -3.15
CA ALA A 245 -21.05 -2.92 -3.46
C ALA A 245 -21.56 -2.78 -4.90
N ASP A 246 -21.86 -1.55 -5.35
CA ASP A 246 -22.29 -1.28 -6.73
C ASP A 246 -21.20 -1.72 -7.73
N ILE A 247 -19.92 -1.47 -7.44
CA ILE A 247 -18.81 -1.93 -8.29
C ILE A 247 -18.77 -3.47 -8.34
N GLY A 248 -19.05 -4.13 -7.21
CA GLY A 248 -19.12 -5.59 -7.11
C GLY A 248 -20.10 -6.21 -8.10
N GLU A 249 -21.19 -5.52 -8.44
CA GLU A 249 -22.16 -6.01 -9.42
C GLU A 249 -21.60 -6.09 -10.84
N TRP A 250 -20.56 -5.32 -11.18
CA TRP A 250 -19.94 -5.28 -12.51
C TRP A 250 -18.81 -6.32 -12.68
N LEU A 251 -18.59 -7.17 -11.68
CA LEU A 251 -17.56 -8.21 -11.67
C LEU A 251 -18.13 -9.52 -12.21
N TRP A 252 -18.10 -9.66 -13.52
CA TRP A 252 -18.82 -10.73 -14.21
C TRP A 252 -18.00 -12.00 -14.42
N ILE A 253 -16.69 -11.93 -14.27
CA ILE A 253 -15.78 -13.07 -14.40
C ILE A 253 -15.40 -13.61 -13.02
N SER A 254 -15.31 -14.95 -12.92
CA SER A 254 -15.09 -15.65 -11.65
C SER A 254 -13.86 -15.15 -10.88
N VAL A 255 -12.75 -14.96 -11.59
CA VAL A 255 -11.50 -14.49 -10.97
C VAL A 255 -11.61 -13.10 -10.33
N LEU A 256 -12.37 -12.18 -10.93
CA LEU A 256 -12.61 -10.86 -10.34
C LEU A 256 -13.45 -10.97 -9.07
N HIS A 257 -14.48 -11.81 -9.11
CA HIS A 257 -15.34 -12.04 -7.97
C HIS A 257 -14.59 -12.71 -6.80
N ASP A 258 -13.71 -13.67 -7.10
CA ASP A 258 -12.89 -14.33 -6.09
C ASP A 258 -11.87 -13.35 -5.46
N GLU A 259 -11.17 -12.54 -6.27
CA GLU A 259 -10.28 -11.48 -5.76
C GLU A 259 -11.07 -10.40 -4.98
N PHE A 260 -12.28 -10.06 -5.41
CA PHE A 260 -13.15 -9.13 -4.69
C PHE A 260 -13.56 -9.65 -3.32
N LYS A 261 -13.94 -10.92 -3.22
CA LYS A 261 -14.23 -11.59 -1.94
C LYS A 261 -13.04 -11.59 -1.00
N VAL A 262 -11.83 -11.79 -1.54
CA VAL A 262 -10.59 -11.70 -0.76
C VAL A 262 -10.43 -10.28 -0.22
N ILE A 263 -10.55 -9.24 -1.05
CA ILE A 263 -10.38 -7.85 -0.63
C ILE A 263 -11.45 -7.41 0.37
N THR A 264 -12.70 -7.84 0.19
CA THR A 264 -13.87 -7.40 0.96
C THR A 264 -14.24 -8.33 2.11
N LYS A 265 -13.35 -9.25 2.49
CA LYS A 265 -13.58 -10.20 3.58
C LYS A 265 -14.03 -9.44 4.85
N PRO A 266 -15.15 -9.84 5.49
CA PRO A 266 -15.60 -9.23 6.75
C PRO A 266 -14.64 -9.46 7.91
N GLY A 267 -14.80 -8.66 8.98
CA GLY A 267 -14.03 -8.81 10.22
C GLY A 267 -12.58 -8.36 10.13
N GLN A 268 -12.23 -7.57 9.12
CA GLN A 268 -10.86 -7.07 8.89
C GLN A 268 -10.67 -5.60 9.31
N GLU A 269 -11.66 -4.98 9.95
CA GLU A 269 -11.62 -3.59 10.41
C GLU A 269 -11.26 -2.57 9.30
N LEU A 270 -11.68 -2.84 8.06
CA LEU A 270 -11.43 -1.99 6.89
C LEU A 270 -12.12 -0.62 7.00
N ASP A 271 -13.22 -0.58 7.75
CA ASP A 271 -14.03 0.58 8.09
C ASP A 271 -13.52 1.34 9.33
N ASN A 272 -12.56 0.79 10.07
CA ASN A 272 -11.95 1.46 11.22
C ASN A 272 -10.61 2.11 10.82
N PRO A 273 -10.54 3.45 10.69
CA PRO A 273 -9.30 4.13 10.33
C PRO A 273 -8.23 4.08 11.43
N PHE A 274 -8.60 3.73 12.67
CA PHE A 274 -7.67 3.65 13.81
C PHE A 274 -7.33 2.19 14.18
N SER A 275 -7.62 1.22 13.32
CA SER A 275 -7.23 -0.18 13.52
C SER A 275 -5.76 -0.44 13.19
N TYR A 276 -5.30 -1.67 13.48
CA TYR A 276 -4.01 -2.17 13.01
C TYR A 276 -4.00 -2.49 11.51
N THR A 277 -5.15 -2.66 10.85
CA THR A 277 -5.25 -3.08 9.44
C THR A 277 -4.46 -2.21 8.46
N PRO A 278 -4.51 -0.86 8.52
CA PRO A 278 -3.68 -0.02 7.68
C PRO A 278 -2.18 -0.30 7.80
N TYR A 279 -1.73 -0.89 8.91
CA TYR A 279 -0.30 -1.12 9.18
C TYR A 279 0.09 -2.60 9.08
N LEU A 280 -0.75 -3.45 8.48
CA LEU A 280 -0.59 -4.92 8.46
C LEU A 280 0.82 -5.37 8.04
N LYS A 281 1.44 -4.67 7.08
CA LYS A 281 2.73 -5.10 6.55
C LYS A 281 3.89 -4.77 7.48
N ASP A 282 3.88 -3.55 8.00
CA ASP A 282 5.00 -3.03 8.80
C ASP A 282 4.92 -3.48 10.25
N LEU A 283 3.70 -3.69 10.78
CA LEU A 283 3.49 -4.36 12.07
C LEU A 283 3.65 -5.89 12.01
N ARG A 284 3.93 -6.45 10.82
CA ARG A 284 4.12 -7.88 10.59
C ARG A 284 2.90 -8.72 11.00
N LEU A 285 1.70 -8.17 10.82
CA LEU A 285 0.44 -8.89 11.07
C LEU A 285 0.25 -10.04 10.08
N VAL A 286 0.81 -9.88 8.88
CA VAL A 286 0.76 -10.84 7.79
C VAL A 286 2.12 -10.93 7.09
N GLY A 287 2.47 -12.13 6.60
CA GLY A 287 3.63 -12.32 5.74
C GLY A 287 3.39 -11.74 4.34
N ARG A 288 2.19 -11.99 3.81
CA ARG A 288 1.76 -11.59 2.47
C ARG A 288 0.37 -10.96 2.49
N SER A 289 0.26 -9.70 2.12
CA SER A 289 -1.01 -8.95 2.14
C SER A 289 -2.06 -9.52 1.16
N ALA A 290 -3.22 -9.90 1.69
CA ALA A 290 -4.43 -10.20 0.91
C ALA A 290 -4.96 -9.02 0.08
N TYR A 291 -4.46 -7.80 0.32
CA TYR A 291 -4.91 -6.57 -0.35
C TYR A 291 -3.94 -6.06 -1.41
N SER A 292 -2.87 -6.79 -1.68
CA SER A 292 -1.83 -6.40 -2.64
C SER A 292 -2.29 -6.60 -4.09
N ALA A 293 -1.76 -5.80 -5.01
CA ALA A 293 -1.94 -6.03 -6.46
C ALA A 293 -1.27 -7.35 -6.92
N ALA A 294 -0.31 -7.87 -6.16
CA ALA A 294 0.33 -9.15 -6.45
C ALA A 294 -0.63 -10.34 -6.27
N ASN A 295 -1.47 -10.26 -5.23
CA ASN A 295 -2.49 -11.26 -4.92
C ASN A 295 -3.82 -11.00 -5.62
N ASN A 296 -4.11 -9.75 -6.00
CA ASN A 296 -5.34 -9.38 -6.72
C ASN A 296 -5.03 -8.68 -8.06
N PRO A 297 -4.33 -9.38 -8.97
CA PRO A 297 -3.89 -8.79 -10.22
C PRO A 297 -5.04 -8.45 -11.18
N ASN A 298 -6.10 -9.24 -11.22
CA ASN A 298 -7.21 -9.00 -12.14
C ASN A 298 -8.04 -7.82 -11.66
N MET A 299 -8.30 -7.70 -10.36
CA MET A 299 -8.97 -6.54 -9.77
C MET A 299 -8.17 -5.26 -10.03
N HIS A 300 -6.85 -5.30 -9.82
CA HIS A 300 -5.97 -4.18 -10.12
C HIS A 300 -6.02 -3.80 -11.62
N LEU A 301 -5.95 -4.79 -12.52
CA LEU A 301 -6.05 -4.57 -13.96
C LEU A 301 -7.41 -4.00 -14.36
N PHE A 302 -8.51 -4.55 -13.84
CA PHE A 302 -9.88 -4.13 -14.12
C PHE A 302 -10.07 -2.65 -13.80
N ILE A 303 -9.74 -2.24 -12.58
CA ILE A 303 -9.85 -0.85 -12.12
C ILE A 303 -9.02 0.09 -12.99
N HIS A 304 -7.76 -0.26 -13.27
CA HIS A 304 -6.87 0.64 -14.00
C HIS A 304 -7.12 0.62 -15.52
N ALA A 305 -7.69 -0.44 -16.09
CA ALA A 305 -8.15 -0.44 -17.47
C ALA A 305 -9.32 0.55 -17.64
N ILE A 306 -10.30 0.51 -16.74
CA ILE A 306 -11.42 1.47 -16.71
C ILE A 306 -10.88 2.89 -16.52
N GLY A 307 -10.06 3.12 -15.50
CA GLY A 307 -9.47 4.43 -15.26
C GLY A 307 -8.66 4.95 -16.45
N SER A 308 -7.98 4.07 -17.20
CA SER A 308 -7.26 4.48 -18.41
C SER A 308 -8.21 4.97 -19.51
N ALA A 309 -9.37 4.31 -19.69
CA ALA A 309 -10.41 4.78 -20.61
C ALA A 309 -11.01 6.12 -20.17
N LEU A 310 -11.16 6.33 -18.85
CA LEU A 310 -11.65 7.58 -18.27
C LEU A 310 -10.59 8.70 -18.23
N GLY A 311 -9.42 8.49 -18.83
CA GLY A 311 -8.36 9.51 -18.93
C GLY A 311 -7.48 9.66 -17.68
N VAL A 312 -7.60 8.78 -16.70
CA VAL A 312 -6.90 8.88 -15.40
C VAL A 312 -5.43 8.58 -15.54
N GLN A 313 -4.60 9.61 -15.35
CA GLN A 313 -3.15 9.49 -15.55
C GLN A 313 -2.49 8.46 -14.61
N ARG A 314 -2.97 8.35 -13.37
CA ARG A 314 -2.48 7.33 -12.42
C ARG A 314 -2.74 5.91 -12.93
N SER A 315 -3.92 5.65 -13.50
CA SER A 315 -4.29 4.34 -14.03
C SER A 315 -3.51 3.98 -15.29
N LYS A 316 -3.29 4.94 -16.19
CA LYS A 316 -2.45 4.73 -17.38
C LYS A 316 -1.03 4.29 -17.01
N ASN A 317 -0.48 4.83 -15.92
CA ASN A 317 0.87 4.54 -15.45
C ASN A 317 0.94 3.42 -14.38
N ALA A 318 -0.17 2.76 -14.05
CA ALA A 318 -0.17 1.67 -13.08
C ALA A 318 0.62 0.47 -13.63
N MET A 319 1.48 -0.13 -12.82
CA MET A 319 2.32 -1.26 -13.24
C MET A 319 1.51 -2.55 -13.27
N ILE A 320 1.68 -3.34 -14.33
CA ILE A 320 1.09 -4.67 -14.43
C ILE A 320 1.94 -5.65 -13.62
N ASN A 321 1.28 -6.52 -12.88
CA ASN A 321 1.94 -7.70 -12.34
C ASN A 321 2.20 -8.69 -13.48
N ARG A 322 3.39 -8.64 -14.10
CA ARG A 322 3.75 -9.52 -15.23
C ARG A 322 3.77 -11.01 -14.88
N ASN A 323 3.85 -11.34 -13.58
CA ASN A 323 3.86 -12.71 -13.09
C ASN A 323 2.45 -13.27 -12.84
N SER A 324 1.40 -12.46 -13.03
CA SER A 324 0.03 -12.95 -13.00
C SER A 324 -0.51 -13.12 -14.40
N GLU A 325 -1.10 -14.27 -14.68
CA GLU A 325 -1.93 -14.49 -15.85
C GLU A 325 -3.15 -13.57 -15.77
N ALA A 326 -3.04 -12.39 -16.38
CA ALA A 326 -4.17 -11.51 -16.57
C ALA A 326 -5.18 -12.24 -17.45
N CYS A 327 -6.37 -12.51 -16.91
CA CYS A 327 -7.44 -13.12 -17.69
C CYS A 327 -7.81 -12.16 -18.84
N PRO A 328 -7.78 -12.60 -20.11
CA PRO A 328 -8.14 -11.75 -21.24
C PRO A 328 -9.52 -11.10 -21.06
N ASP A 329 -10.46 -11.83 -20.47
CA ASP A 329 -11.84 -11.41 -20.23
C ASP A 329 -11.93 -10.24 -19.23
N THR A 330 -10.90 -10.02 -18.39
CA THR A 330 -10.84 -8.86 -17.48
C THR A 330 -10.87 -7.54 -18.26
N ILE A 331 -10.14 -7.47 -19.38
CA ILE A 331 -10.10 -6.26 -20.22
C ILE A 331 -11.43 -6.06 -20.94
N GLU A 332 -12.07 -7.14 -21.40
CA GLU A 332 -13.37 -7.07 -22.04
C GLU A 332 -14.44 -6.61 -21.03
N ASN A 333 -14.51 -7.21 -19.83
CA ASN A 333 -15.41 -6.77 -18.75
C ASN A 333 -15.17 -5.28 -18.42
N ALA A 334 -13.90 -4.87 -18.26
CA ALA A 334 -13.53 -3.50 -17.96
C ALA A 334 -13.98 -2.54 -19.06
N SER A 335 -13.88 -2.93 -20.33
CA SER A 335 -14.27 -2.08 -21.45
C SER A 335 -15.77 -1.80 -21.47
N VAL A 336 -16.61 -2.78 -21.13
CA VAL A 336 -18.06 -2.56 -21.04
C VAL A 336 -18.39 -1.62 -19.89
N PHE A 337 -17.82 -1.83 -18.70
CA PHE A 337 -18.10 -0.94 -17.57
C PHE A 337 -17.58 0.49 -17.84
N ALA A 338 -16.41 0.63 -18.46
CA ALA A 338 -15.89 1.92 -18.90
C ALA A 338 -16.84 2.61 -19.89
N TYR A 339 -17.38 1.87 -20.86
CA TYR A 339 -18.36 2.39 -21.81
C TYR A 339 -19.60 2.94 -21.10
N VAL A 340 -20.16 2.21 -20.14
CA VAL A 340 -21.33 2.64 -19.36
C VAL A 340 -21.03 3.92 -18.58
N LEU A 341 -19.87 4.01 -17.93
CA LEU A 341 -19.46 5.22 -17.21
C LEU A 341 -19.25 6.42 -18.15
N ILE A 342 -18.77 6.20 -19.38
CA ILE A 342 -18.63 7.24 -20.40
C ILE A 342 -20.01 7.71 -20.87
N LEU A 343 -20.92 6.78 -21.18
CA LEU A 343 -22.29 7.12 -21.58
C LEU A 343 -23.03 7.91 -20.51
N ALA A 344 -22.92 7.51 -19.25
CA ALA A 344 -23.55 8.20 -18.12
C ALA A 344 -23.09 9.66 -18.00
N LYS A 345 -21.86 9.97 -18.45
CA LYS A 345 -21.35 11.35 -18.50
C LYS A 345 -21.82 12.14 -19.72
N GLU A 346 -22.01 11.47 -20.87
CA GLU A 346 -22.37 12.12 -22.14
C GLU A 346 -23.88 12.34 -22.29
N LYS A 347 -24.70 11.44 -21.76
CA LYS A 347 -26.16 11.48 -21.89
C LYS A 347 -26.82 11.14 -20.54
N SER A 348 -27.27 12.15 -19.82
CA SER A 348 -28.09 11.97 -18.63
C SER A 348 -29.42 11.31 -19.03
N GLY A 349 -29.58 9.99 -18.78
CA GLY A 349 -30.81 9.24 -19.01
C GLY A 349 -30.71 8.00 -19.91
N ASP A 350 -29.64 7.82 -20.70
CA ASP A 350 -29.44 6.65 -21.59
C ASP A 350 -28.65 5.50 -20.91
N GLY A 351 -28.33 5.66 -19.63
CA GLY A 351 -27.49 4.77 -18.81
C GLY A 351 -28.25 3.82 -17.88
N ASP A 352 -29.57 3.71 -18.01
CA ASP A 352 -30.48 3.04 -17.06
C ASP A 352 -30.43 1.51 -17.06
N MET A 353 -29.60 0.90 -17.90
CA MET A 353 -29.43 -0.55 -17.88
C MET A 353 -28.63 -0.98 -16.65
N SER A 354 -29.21 -1.91 -15.90
CA SER A 354 -28.54 -2.51 -14.75
C SER A 354 -27.30 -3.32 -15.19
N SER A 355 -26.43 -3.63 -14.24
CA SER A 355 -25.30 -4.55 -14.48
C SER A 355 -25.77 -5.90 -15.04
N GLN A 356 -26.92 -6.41 -14.58
CA GLN A 356 -27.48 -7.68 -15.05
C GLN A 356 -27.93 -7.61 -16.52
N ASP A 357 -28.51 -6.49 -16.94
CA ASP A 357 -28.93 -6.31 -18.32
C ASP A 357 -27.71 -6.21 -19.24
N TRP A 358 -26.67 -5.49 -18.81
CA TRP A 358 -25.39 -5.44 -19.53
C TRP A 358 -24.69 -6.79 -19.61
N LEU A 359 -24.75 -7.59 -18.56
CA LEU A 359 -24.23 -8.97 -18.57
C LEU A 359 -24.96 -9.84 -19.60
N ARG A 360 -26.29 -9.67 -19.74
CA ARG A 360 -27.07 -10.36 -20.77
C ARG A 360 -26.62 -9.95 -22.17
N VAL A 361 -26.49 -8.64 -22.40
CA VAL A 361 -25.99 -8.09 -23.67
C VAL A 361 -24.58 -8.58 -23.96
N TRP A 362 -23.71 -8.71 -22.95
CA TRP A 362 -22.38 -9.28 -23.15
C TRP A 362 -22.43 -10.75 -23.59
N LYS A 363 -23.26 -11.57 -22.95
CA LYS A 363 -23.40 -13.00 -23.30
C LYS A 363 -24.01 -13.22 -24.69
N GLU A 364 -24.98 -12.39 -25.07
CA GLU A 364 -25.69 -12.50 -26.35
C GLU A 364 -24.92 -11.83 -27.50
N GLY A 365 -24.02 -10.90 -27.18
CA GLY A 365 -23.26 -10.13 -28.17
C GLY A 365 -24.11 -9.11 -28.91
N GLY A 366 -23.79 -8.87 -30.18
CA GLY A 366 -24.57 -8.00 -31.07
C GLY A 366 -24.06 -6.55 -31.17
N SER A 367 -24.84 -5.71 -31.85
CA SER A 367 -24.44 -4.35 -32.25
C SER A 367 -24.08 -3.45 -31.07
N LYS A 368 -24.83 -3.54 -29.96
CA LYS A 368 -24.59 -2.74 -28.75
C LYS A 368 -23.26 -3.11 -28.06
N MET A 369 -22.88 -4.38 -28.06
CA MET A 369 -21.55 -4.81 -27.58
C MET A 369 -20.44 -4.35 -28.50
N ASN A 370 -20.65 -4.45 -29.82
CA ASN A 370 -19.68 -3.97 -30.79
C ASN A 370 -19.45 -2.46 -30.67
N GLU A 371 -20.50 -1.68 -30.43
CA GLU A 371 -20.41 -0.24 -30.14
C GLU A 371 -19.59 0.02 -28.87
N ALA A 372 -19.92 -0.66 -27.77
CA ALA A 372 -19.21 -0.52 -26.49
C ALA A 372 -17.70 -0.80 -26.63
N PHE A 373 -17.36 -1.93 -27.24
CA PHE A 373 -15.97 -2.31 -27.51
C PHE A 373 -15.29 -1.32 -28.46
N SER A 374 -15.94 -0.94 -29.56
CA SER A 374 -15.36 -0.02 -30.55
C SER A 374 -15.03 1.32 -29.92
N LYS A 375 -15.93 1.89 -29.11
CA LYS A 375 -15.71 3.20 -28.48
C LYS A 375 -14.53 3.16 -27.51
N VAL A 376 -14.50 2.20 -26.60
CA VAL A 376 -13.44 2.12 -25.58
C VAL A 376 -12.10 1.73 -26.20
N TYR A 377 -12.08 0.83 -27.19
CA TYR A 377 -10.84 0.45 -27.85
C TYR A 377 -10.27 1.58 -28.69
N LYS A 378 -11.08 2.43 -29.32
CA LYS A 378 -10.59 3.67 -29.97
C LYS A 378 -9.92 4.59 -28.96
N ILE A 379 -10.51 4.79 -27.78
CA ILE A 379 -9.90 5.59 -26.71
C ILE A 379 -8.54 4.99 -26.32
N TRP A 380 -8.48 3.69 -26.05
CA TRP A 380 -7.23 3.05 -25.65
C TRP A 380 -6.16 3.06 -26.75
N ALA A 381 -6.53 2.83 -28.01
CA ALA A 381 -5.60 2.83 -29.15
C ALA A 381 -4.96 4.21 -29.37
N ASN A 382 -5.73 5.28 -29.12
CA ASN A 382 -5.30 6.67 -29.27
C ASN A 382 -4.53 7.22 -28.06
N MET A 383 -4.28 6.42 -27.02
CA MET A 383 -3.45 6.87 -25.89
C MET A 383 -2.00 7.05 -26.33
N GLU A 384 -1.43 8.22 -26.04
CA GLU A 384 -0.04 8.57 -26.35
C GLU A 384 0.89 8.42 -25.14
N GLN A 385 2.17 8.14 -25.39
CA GLN A 385 3.24 8.16 -24.38
C GLN A 385 3.03 7.18 -23.20
N MET A 386 2.73 5.92 -23.49
CA MET A 386 2.62 4.87 -22.47
C MET A 386 4.00 4.37 -22.03
N ARG A 387 4.17 4.14 -20.73
CA ARG A 387 5.43 3.60 -20.18
C ARG A 387 5.45 2.07 -20.29
N PRO A 388 6.61 1.45 -20.54
CA PRO A 388 6.73 0.00 -20.57
C PRO A 388 6.29 -0.67 -19.26
N GLY A 389 5.56 -1.78 -19.35
CA GLY A 389 5.05 -2.57 -18.23
C GLY A 389 3.83 -2.00 -17.52
N THR A 390 3.14 -1.01 -18.11
CA THR A 390 1.98 -0.37 -17.50
C THR A 390 0.65 -0.86 -18.08
N VAL A 391 -0.43 -0.71 -17.31
CA VAL A 391 -1.80 -1.03 -17.75
C VAL A 391 -2.15 -0.27 -19.02
N GLY A 392 -1.76 1.00 -19.13
CA GLY A 392 -1.99 1.82 -20.31
C GLY A 392 -1.34 1.24 -21.58
N GLU A 393 -0.10 0.73 -21.49
CA GLU A 393 0.58 0.05 -22.59
C GLU A 393 -0.18 -1.22 -23.02
N LEU A 394 -0.59 -2.05 -22.06
CA LEU A 394 -1.29 -3.30 -22.32
C LEU A 394 -2.63 -3.08 -23.01
N VAL A 395 -3.49 -2.22 -22.46
CA VAL A 395 -4.83 -2.00 -23.03
C VAL A 395 -4.74 -1.32 -24.40
N ARG A 396 -3.76 -0.45 -24.62
CA ARG A 396 -3.47 0.13 -25.95
C ARG A 396 -3.09 -0.94 -26.96
N SER A 397 -2.14 -1.81 -26.61
CA SER A 397 -1.69 -2.90 -27.49
C SER A 397 -2.83 -3.85 -27.86
N LYS A 398 -3.63 -4.24 -26.86
CA LYS A 398 -4.82 -5.08 -27.06
C LYS A 398 -5.89 -4.41 -27.92
N ALA A 399 -6.13 -3.11 -27.71
CA ALA A 399 -7.09 -2.34 -28.49
C ALA A 399 -6.68 -2.24 -29.96
N ILE A 400 -5.41 -1.94 -30.26
CA ILE A 400 -4.89 -1.89 -31.63
C ILE A 400 -5.06 -3.26 -32.32
N ALA A 401 -4.68 -4.34 -31.63
CA ALA A 401 -4.83 -5.68 -32.18
C ALA A 401 -6.30 -6.02 -32.50
N LYS A 402 -7.25 -5.69 -31.62
CA LYS A 402 -8.66 -5.99 -31.85
C LYS A 402 -9.31 -5.09 -32.90
N LEU A 403 -8.96 -3.80 -32.95
CA LEU A 403 -9.45 -2.91 -34.01
C LEU A 403 -8.96 -3.34 -35.40
N ASN A 404 -7.74 -3.85 -35.51
CA ASN A 404 -7.24 -4.41 -36.77
C ASN A 404 -8.03 -5.64 -37.20
N LEU A 405 -8.41 -6.53 -36.27
CA LEU A 405 -9.23 -7.71 -36.57
C LEU A 405 -10.67 -7.37 -37.01
N LEU A 406 -11.19 -6.19 -36.65
CA LEU A 406 -12.53 -5.72 -37.03
C LEU A 406 -12.57 -4.98 -38.37
N ASN A 407 -11.41 -4.59 -38.90
CA ASN A 407 -11.28 -3.86 -40.17
C ASN A 407 -10.84 -4.76 -41.35
N PHE A 408 -10.88 -6.09 -41.18
CA PHE A 408 -10.62 -7.09 -42.22
C PHE A 408 -11.84 -7.95 -42.49
#